data_AF-A0A532CHQ7-F1
#
_entry.id   AF-A0A532CHQ7-F1
#
_cell.length_a   1.000
_cell.length_b   1.000
_cell.length_c   1.000
_cell.angle_alpha   90.00
_cell.angle_beta   90.00
_cell.angle_gamma   90.00
#
_symmetry.space_group_name_H-M   'P 1'
#
loop_
_entity.id
_entity.type
_entity.pdbx_description
1 polymer ?
#
loop_
_entity_poly.entity_id
_entity_poly.type
_entity_poly.pdbx_seq_one_letter_code
_entity_poly.pdbx_strand_id
1 'polypeptide(L)'
;MTTPGLLVEDYNGQDYLLTTESRVGVNTHRLVVLQRVNGQWKHLNRTQESACREVLIGAFVDFFVDICRVLNSSGSDWIGATAPRSGRSRTRRVSPLKPLRAV
;
A
#
# COMPACT_ATOMS: atom_id res chain seq x y z
N MET A 1 -1.24 -22.13 -19.75
CA MET A 1 -1.59 -20.71 -19.51
C MET A 1 -1.44 -20.44 -18.03
N THR A 2 -0.76 -19.37 -17.65
CA THR A 2 -0.65 -18.91 -16.26
C THR A 2 -1.77 -17.92 -15.98
N THR A 3 -2.66 -18.23 -15.02
CA THR A 3 -3.73 -17.32 -14.61
C THR A 3 -3.15 -16.27 -13.66
N PRO A 4 -3.18 -14.96 -14.01
CA PRO A 4 -2.67 -13.91 -13.13
C PRO A 4 -3.59 -13.74 -11.92
N GLY A 5 -3.01 -13.60 -10.72
CA GLY A 5 -3.79 -13.39 -9.50
C GLY A 5 -2.92 -13.39 -8.25
N LEU A 6 -3.56 -13.20 -7.10
CA LEU A 6 -2.93 -13.30 -5.80
C LEU A 6 -2.98 -14.76 -5.33
N LEU A 7 -1.81 -15.40 -5.27
CA LEU A 7 -1.63 -16.74 -4.71
C LEU A 7 -1.46 -16.63 -3.19
N VAL A 8 -2.23 -17.41 -2.45
CA VAL A 8 -2.21 -17.47 -0.99
C VAL A 8 -2.22 -18.93 -0.55
N GLU A 9 -1.26 -19.30 0.30
CA GLU A 9 -1.21 -20.60 0.96
C GLU A 9 -1.85 -20.48 2.34
N ASP A 10 -2.77 -21.39 2.70
CA ASP A 10 -3.33 -21.45 4.04
C ASP A 10 -2.41 -22.21 5.03
N TYR A 11 -2.79 -22.22 6.31
CA TYR A 11 -2.04 -22.92 7.36
C TYR A 11 -1.94 -24.44 7.17
N ASN A 12 -2.79 -25.02 6.31
CA ASN A 12 -2.79 -26.44 5.99
C ASN A 12 -2.00 -26.75 4.71
N GLY A 13 -1.29 -25.76 4.15
CA GLY A 13 -0.55 -25.88 2.89
C GLY A 13 -1.45 -25.96 1.66
N GLN A 14 -2.70 -25.49 1.75
CA GLN A 14 -3.61 -25.43 0.60
C GLN A 14 -3.42 -24.13 -0.15
N ASP A 15 -3.17 -24.24 -1.46
CA ASP A 15 -3.05 -23.10 -2.36
C ASP A 15 -4.43 -22.58 -2.78
N TYR A 16 -4.65 -21.28 -2.60
CA TYR A 16 -5.77 -20.53 -3.13
C TYR A 16 -5.29 -19.42 -4.07
N LEU A 17 -6.03 -19.17 -5.14
CA LEU A 17 -5.77 -18.11 -6.08
C LEU A 17 -6.97 -17.17 -6.15
N LEU A 18 -6.77 -15.93 -5.72
CA LEU A 18 -7.72 -14.84 -5.89
C LEU A 18 -7.46 -14.19 -7.26
N THR A 19 -8.40 -14.32 -8.19
CA THR A 19 -8.27 -13.88 -9.59
C THR A 19 -9.54 -13.23 -10.10
N THR A 20 -9.49 -12.60 -11.27
CA THR A 20 -10.66 -12.09 -11.98
C THR A 20 -11.06 -13.00 -13.14
N GLU A 21 -12.36 -13.09 -13.38
CA GLU A 21 -12.93 -13.73 -14.56
C GLU A 21 -13.81 -12.74 -15.31
N SER A 22 -13.66 -12.73 -16.64
CA SER A 22 -14.56 -11.99 -17.51
C SER A 22 -15.91 -12.68 -17.56
N ARG A 23 -17.00 -11.93 -17.33
CA ARG A 23 -18.34 -12.44 -17.58
C ARG A 23 -18.63 -12.36 -19.08
N VAL A 24 -18.75 -13.51 -19.74
CA VAL A 24 -19.13 -13.58 -21.17
C VAL A 24 -20.41 -12.77 -21.40
N GLY A 25 -20.37 -11.79 -22.29
CA GLY A 25 -21.50 -10.94 -22.65
C GLY A 25 -21.71 -9.70 -21.77
N VAL A 26 -20.88 -9.46 -20.74
CA VAL A 26 -20.93 -8.25 -19.92
C VAL A 26 -19.52 -7.70 -19.74
N ASN A 27 -19.30 -6.40 -19.96
CA ASN A 27 -17.98 -5.77 -19.78
C ASN A 27 -17.63 -5.58 -18.28
N THR A 28 -17.82 -6.62 -17.49
CA THR A 28 -17.59 -6.62 -16.04
C THR A 28 -16.77 -7.83 -15.67
N HIS A 29 -15.78 -7.61 -14.83
CA HIS A 29 -14.95 -8.66 -14.26
C HIS A 29 -15.53 -9.06 -12.91
N ARG A 30 -15.55 -10.36 -12.63
CA ARG A 30 -15.93 -10.91 -11.33
C ARG A 30 -14.67 -11.37 -10.61
N LEU A 31 -14.53 -11.00 -9.35
CA LEU A 31 -13.51 -11.55 -8.47
C LEU A 31 -13.94 -12.95 -8.01
N VAL A 32 -13.08 -13.94 -8.24
CA VAL A 32 -13.30 -15.35 -7.93
C VAL A 32 -12.12 -15.92 -7.16
N VAL A 33 -12.37 -17.01 -6.44
CA VAL A 33 -11.34 -17.77 -5.75
C VAL A 33 -11.29 -19.18 -6.33
N LEU A 34 -10.08 -19.60 -6.68
CA LEU A 34 -9.77 -20.95 -7.12
C LEU A 34 -8.96 -21.64 -6.03
N GLN A 35 -9.20 -22.92 -5.81
CA GLN A 35 -8.39 -23.76 -4.95
C GLN A 35 -7.58 -24.72 -5.82
N ARG A 36 -6.33 -24.98 -5.44
CA ARG A 36 -5.52 -25.99 -6.11
C ARG A 36 -5.86 -27.36 -5.57
N VAL A 37 -6.37 -28.23 -6.45
CA VAL A 37 -6.71 -29.62 -6.12
C VAL A 37 -6.06 -30.52 -7.17
N ASN A 38 -5.16 -31.40 -6.73
CA ASN A 38 -4.39 -32.30 -7.59
C ASN A 38 -3.64 -31.54 -8.71
N GLY A 39 -3.02 -30.41 -8.38
CA GLY A 39 -2.27 -29.58 -9.32
C GLY A 39 -3.13 -28.75 -10.29
N GLN A 40 -4.46 -28.85 -10.23
CA GLN A 40 -5.38 -28.08 -11.05
C GLN A 40 -6.13 -27.03 -10.23
N TRP A 41 -6.37 -25.87 -10.83
CA TRP A 41 -7.20 -24.82 -10.25
C TRP A 41 -8.68 -25.16 -10.42
N LYS A 42 -9.43 -25.19 -9.32
CA LYS A 42 -10.86 -25.50 -9.30
C LYS A 42 -11.63 -24.42 -8.55
N HIS A 43 -12.85 -24.15 -9.00
CA HIS A 43 -13.74 -23.26 -8.26
C HIS A 43 -14.18 -23.90 -6.93
N LEU A 44 -14.28 -23.05 -5.91
CA LEU A 44 -14.93 -23.39 -4.66
C LEU A 44 -16.46 -23.44 -4.82
N ASN A 45 -17.13 -24.14 -3.92
CA ASN A 45 -18.60 -24.07 -3.81
C ASN A 45 -19.03 -22.62 -3.50
N ARG A 46 -20.14 -22.14 -4.07
CA ARG A 46 -20.56 -20.71 -3.98
C ARG A 46 -20.52 -20.10 -2.57
N THR A 47 -20.95 -20.85 -1.55
CA THR A 47 -20.97 -20.39 -0.15
C THR A 47 -19.56 -20.31 0.46
N GLN A 48 -18.69 -21.26 0.12
CA GLN A 48 -17.29 -21.26 0.54
C GLN A 48 -16.48 -20.21 -0.23
N GLU A 49 -16.81 -19.99 -1.51
CA GLU A 49 -16.16 -19.01 -2.37
C GLU A 49 -16.30 -17.59 -1.80
N SER A 50 -17.49 -17.20 -1.31
CA SER A 50 -17.69 -15.86 -0.75
C SER A 50 -16.89 -15.65 0.53
N ALA A 51 -16.96 -16.58 1.48
CA ALA A 51 -16.24 -16.49 2.74
C ALA A 51 -14.73 -16.51 2.52
N CYS A 52 -14.23 -17.42 1.68
CA CYS A 52 -12.82 -17.50 1.34
C CYS A 52 -12.34 -16.21 0.65
N ARG A 53 -13.12 -15.65 -0.28
CA ARG A 53 -12.79 -14.38 -0.93
C ARG A 53 -12.65 -13.24 0.06
N GLU A 54 -13.57 -13.11 1.01
CA GLU A 54 -13.51 -12.05 2.03
C GLU A 54 -12.27 -12.18 2.92
N VAL A 55 -11.93 -13.41 3.33
CA VAL A 55 -10.72 -13.68 4.12
C VAL A 55 -9.45 -13.31 3.33
N LEU A 56 -9.36 -13.70 2.06
CA LEU A 56 -8.20 -13.40 1.22
C LEU A 56 -8.05 -11.89 0.96
N ILE A 57 -9.16 -11.17 0.75
CA ILE A 57 -9.14 -9.72 0.63
C ILE A 57 -8.70 -9.07 1.94
N GLY A 58 -9.21 -9.54 3.08
CA GLY A 58 -8.81 -9.06 4.41
C GLY A 58 -7.31 -9.20 4.62
N ALA A 59 -6.77 -10.40 4.40
CA ALA A 59 -5.34 -10.67 4.52
C ALA A 59 -4.49 -9.80 3.58
N PHE A 60 -4.95 -9.56 2.35
CA PHE A 60 -4.27 -8.66 1.43
C PHE A 60 -4.26 -7.21 1.94
N VAL A 61 -5.39 -6.71 2.43
CA VAL A 61 -5.48 -5.36 2.99
C VAL A 61 -4.58 -5.22 4.22
N ASP A 62 -4.60 -6.19 5.13
CA ASP A 62 -3.76 -6.21 6.32
C ASP A 62 -2.27 -6.19 5.97
N PHE A 63 -1.85 -6.99 4.99
CA PHE A 63 -0.48 -6.98 4.48
C PHE A 63 -0.07 -5.60 3.92
N PHE A 64 -0.95 -4.94 3.16
CA PHE A 64 -0.71 -3.58 2.66
C PHE A 64 -0.62 -2.55 3.79
N VAL A 65 -1.46 -2.68 4.82
CA VAL A 65 -1.40 -1.83 6.02
C VAL A 65 -0.06 -2.01 6.72
N ASP A 66 0.43 -3.24 6.86
CA ASP A 66 1.72 -3.52 7.49
C ASP A 66 2.90 -2.99 6.67
N ILE A 67 2.86 -3.09 5.34
CA ILE A 67 3.84 -2.40 4.47
C ILE A 67 3.83 -0.90 4.75
N CYS A 68 2.64 -0.27 4.78
CA CYS A 68 2.54 1.16 5.08
C CYS A 68 3.13 1.52 6.45
N ARG A 69 2.90 0.68 7.47
CA ARG A 69 3.48 0.87 8.82
C ARG A 69 5.00 0.77 8.79
N VAL A 70 5.56 -0.21 8.08
CA VAL A 70 7.02 -0.36 7.90
C VAL A 70 7.60 0.87 7.21
N LEU A 71 6.99 1.32 6.11
CA LEU A 71 7.45 2.51 5.38
C LEU A 71 7.37 3.78 6.25
N ASN A 72 6.27 3.99 6.97
CA ASN A 72 6.09 5.15 7.83
C ASN A 72 7.02 5.15 9.05
N SER A 73 7.31 3.97 9.63
CA SER A 73 8.27 3.86 10.73
C SER A 73 9.71 4.03 10.24
N SER A 74 10.05 3.50 9.07
CA SER A 74 11.37 3.72 8.45
C SER A 74 11.63 5.19 8.06
N GLY A 75 10.58 5.99 7.88
CA GLY A 75 10.69 7.44 7.73
C GLY A 75 11.21 8.18 8.97
N SER A 76 11.18 7.54 10.15
CA SER A 76 11.80 8.07 11.38
C SER A 76 13.29 7.75 11.51
N ASP A 77 13.82 6.79 10.73
CA ASP A 77 15.26 6.54 10.57
C ASP A 77 15.89 7.41 9.46
N TRP A 78 15.08 8.14 8.68
CA TRP A 78 15.54 9.24 7.82
C TRP A 78 15.77 10.53 8.63
N ILE A 79 16.64 10.45 9.63
CA ILE A 79 17.28 11.63 10.21
C ILE A 79 18.50 11.95 9.34
N GLY A 80 18.32 12.74 8.29
CA GLY A 80 19.44 13.36 7.58
C GLY A 80 19.12 13.82 6.17
N ALA A 81 19.00 15.14 6.00
CA ALA A 81 18.89 15.87 4.73
C ALA A 81 17.50 15.74 4.06
N THR A 82 16.64 16.75 3.98
CA THR A 82 16.85 18.19 3.91
C THR A 82 15.55 18.90 4.33
N ALA A 83 15.51 19.48 5.52
CA ALA A 83 14.67 20.66 5.69
C ALA A 83 15.52 21.86 5.26
N PRO A 84 15.23 22.56 4.14
CA PRO A 84 15.77 23.89 3.95
C PRO A 84 15.17 24.74 5.06
N ARG A 85 15.98 24.94 6.08
CA ARG A 85 15.70 25.78 7.23
C ARG A 85 15.24 27.12 6.68
N SER A 86 13.95 27.39 6.85
CA SER A 86 13.27 28.66 6.64
C SER A 86 14.24 29.83 6.52
N GLY A 87 14.49 30.25 5.28
CA GLY A 87 15.08 31.55 4.96
C GLY A 87 14.08 32.62 5.37
N ARG A 88 13.95 32.86 6.67
CA ARG A 88 13.19 33.97 7.23
C ARG A 88 13.99 35.22 6.91
N SER A 89 13.72 35.80 5.74
CA SER A 89 14.20 37.10 5.29
C SER A 89 13.79 38.17 6.30
N ARG A 90 14.61 38.37 7.33
CA ARG A 90 14.43 39.47 8.27
C ARG A 90 15.16 40.66 7.66
N THR A 91 14.40 41.52 6.98
CA THR A 91 14.86 42.82 6.48
C THR A 91 15.44 43.62 7.64
N ARG A 92 16.78 43.71 7.68
CA ARG A 92 17.51 44.54 8.64
C ARG A 92 17.27 46.00 8.25
N ARG A 93 16.28 46.65 8.88
CA ARG A 93 16.13 48.12 8.82
C ARG A 93 17.43 48.74 9.32
N VAL A 94 18.15 49.40 8.43
CA VAL A 94 19.26 50.29 8.77
C VAL A 94 18.63 51.58 9.30
N SER A 95 18.77 51.83 10.61
CA SER A 95 18.55 53.16 11.18
C SER A 95 19.81 54.00 10.96
N PRO A 96 19.73 55.22 10.41
CA PRO A 96 20.89 56.10 10.30
C PRO A 96 21.31 56.57 11.70
N LEU A 97 22.59 56.35 12.02
CA LEU A 97 23.24 56.84 13.23
C LEU A 97 23.19 58.38 13.27
N LYS A 98 22.79 58.92 14.43
CA LYS A 98 22.92 60.35 14.77
C LYS A 98 24.41 60.76 14.71
N PRO A 99 24.72 62.00 14.28
CA PRO A 99 26.08 62.52 14.37
C PRO A 99 26.41 62.89 15.81
N LEU A 100 27.52 62.37 16.33
CA LEU A 100 28.15 62.87 17.57
C LEU A 100 29.20 63.91 17.17
N ARG A 101 29.01 65.14 17.67
CA ARG A 101 30.00 66.23 17.63
C ARG A 101 31.20 65.88 18.52
N ALA A 102 32.39 66.30 18.11
CA ALA A 102 33.53 66.60 18.97
C ALA A 102 34.18 67.91 18.45
N VAL A 103 34.03 68.99 19.22
CA VAL A 103 35.07 69.81 19.90
C VAL A 103 35.96 70.56 18.93
#